data_AF-A0A9D6I2Z8-F1
#
_entry.id   AF-A0A9D6I2Z8-F1
#
_cell.length_a   1.000
_cell.length_b   1.000
_cell.length_c   1.000
_cell.angle_alpha   90.00
_cell.angle_beta   90.00
_cell.angle_gamma   90.00
#
_symmetry.space_group_name_H-M   'P 1'
#
loop_
_entity.id
_entity.type
_entity.pdbx_description
1 polymer ?
#
loop_
_entity_poly.entity_id
_entity_poly.type
_entity_poly.pdbx_seq_one_letter_code
_entity_poly.pdbx_strand_id
1 'polypeptide(L)' 'MDLTYSRPPVQLGEPAPDFSLPAAHEEGSVSLSEYRGRSPVLLALFRGLY' A
#
# COMPACT_ATOMS: atom_id res chain seq x y z
N MET A 1 25.92 4.86 -12.74
CA MET A 1 24.68 5.50 -12.23
C MET A 1 23.54 4.56 -12.58
N ASP A 2 23.17 3.69 -11.63
CA ASP A 2 21.98 2.85 -11.75
C ASP A 2 20.90 3.51 -10.89
N LEU A 3 19.88 4.09 -11.53
CA LEU A 3 18.88 4.97 -10.88
C LEU A 3 17.54 4.24 -10.65
N THR A 4 17.55 2.92 -10.52
CA THR A 4 16.37 2.18 -10.06
C THR A 4 16.71 1.54 -8.73
N TYR A 5 16.64 2.33 -7.66
CA TYR A 5 16.72 1.79 -6.30
C TYR A 5 15.45 1.00 -6.03
N SER A 6 15.40 -0.23 -6.53
CA SER A 6 14.33 -1.17 -6.20
C SER A 6 14.50 -1.51 -4.72
N ARG A 7 13.66 -0.92 -3.87
CA ARG A 7 13.60 -1.33 -2.47
C ARG A 7 13.30 -2.84 -2.45
N PRO A 8 14.05 -3.65 -1.68
CA PRO A 8 13.74 -5.07 -1.56
C PRO A 8 12.27 -5.25 -1.09
N PRO A 9 11.63 -6.38 -1.41
CA PRO A 9 10.30 -6.70 -0.90
C PRO A 9 10.25 -6.58 0.62
N VAL A 10 9.12 -6.09 1.15
CA VAL A 10 8.84 -6.03 2.59
C VAL A 10 8.98 -7.41 3.20
N GLN A 11 9.70 -7.50 4.32
CA GLN A 11 9.90 -8.74 5.07
C GLN A 11 8.85 -8.89 6.17
N LEU A 12 8.67 -10.13 6.66
CA LEU A 12 7.79 -10.40 7.78
C LEU A 12 8.28 -9.68 9.05
N GLY A 13 7.34 -9.08 9.79
CA GLY A 13 7.63 -8.32 11.00
C GLY A 13 8.11 -6.88 10.75
N GLU A 14 8.42 -6.52 9.49
CA GLU A 14 8.64 -5.12 9.15
C GLU A 14 7.31 -4.35 9.14
N PRO A 15 7.29 -3.09 9.62
CA PRO A 15 6.12 -2.24 9.47
C PRO A 15 5.74 -2.09 8.00
N ALA A 16 4.46 -2.29 7.70
CA ALA A 16 3.93 -2.06 6.37
C ALA A 16 4.19 -0.59 5.94
N PRO A 17 4.76 -0.33 4.75
CA PRO A 17 4.96 1.02 4.24
C PRO A 17 3.64 1.78 4.15
N ASP A 18 3.64 3.03 4.59
CA ASP A 18 2.45 3.86 4.51
C ASP A 18 2.13 4.22 3.05
N PHE A 19 0.83 4.41 2.78
CA PHE A 19 0.36 4.90 1.49
C PHE A 19 -0.95 5.67 1.68
N SER A 20 -1.18 6.60 0.76
CA SER A 20 -2.47 7.24 0.54
C SER A 20 -2.69 7.28 -0.96
N LEU A 21 -3.76 6.65 -1.42
CA LEU A 21 -4.05 6.49 -2.85
C LEU A 21 -5.48 6.96 -3.14
N PRO A 22 -5.75 7.51 -4.34
CA PRO A 22 -7.11 7.80 -4.76
C PRO A 22 -8.00 6.56 -4.68
N ALA A 23 -9.23 6.73 -4.20
CA ALA A 23 -10.20 5.64 -4.21
C ALA A 23 -10.65 5.35 -5.65
N ALA A 24 -10.85 4.07 -5.98
CA ALA A 24 -11.15 3.66 -7.36
C ALA A 24 -12.62 3.86 -7.77
N HIS A 25 -13.55 3.83 -6.80
CA HIS A 25 -15.00 3.82 -7.06
C HIS A 25 -15.75 5.00 -6.45
N GLU A 26 -15.07 5.84 -5.67
CA GLU A 26 -15.67 6.97 -4.96
C GLU A 26 -14.71 8.17 -4.95
N GLU A 27 -15.26 9.34 -4.64
CA GLU A 27 -14.46 10.52 -4.40
C GLU A 27 -13.64 10.36 -3.11
N GLY A 28 -12.39 10.78 -3.14
CA GLY A 28 -11.53 10.78 -1.95
C GLY A 28 -10.29 9.90 -2.09
N SER A 29 -9.74 9.50 -0.96
CA SER A 29 -8.51 8.72 -0.88
C SER A 29 -8.60 7.70 0.24
N VAL A 30 -7.90 6.58 0.07
CA VAL A 30 -7.78 5.52 1.08
C VAL A 30 -6.35 5.55 1.60
N SER A 31 -6.19 5.61 2.93
CA SER A 31 -4.88 5.62 3.58
C SER A 31 -4.70 4.43 4.51
N LEU A 32 -3.52 3.81 4.51
CA LEU A 32 -3.23 2.68 5.41
C LEU A 32 -3.32 3.10 6.89
N SER A 33 -2.94 4.34 7.19
CA SER A 33 -3.00 4.94 8.53
C SER A 33 -4.39 4.89 9.17
N GLU A 34 -5.47 4.95 8.38
CA GLU A 34 -6.85 4.99 8.86
C GLU A 34 -7.32 3.66 9.47
N TYR A 35 -6.58 2.57 9.22
CA TYR A 35 -6.87 1.23 9.73
C TYR A 35 -6.00 0.84 10.94
N ARG A 36 -4.97 1.62 11.25
CA ARG A 36 -4.04 1.31 12.36
C ARG A 36 -4.82 1.24 13.68
N GLY A 37 -4.65 0.14 14.42
CA GLY A 37 -5.31 -0.08 15.71
C GLY A 37 -6.83 -0.31 15.63
N ARG A 38 -7.41 -0.41 14.43
CA ARG A 38 -8.86 -0.61 14.25
C ARG A 38 -9.21 -2.01 13.79
N SER A 39 -8.57 -2.49 12.72
CA SER A 39 -8.81 -3.84 12.18
C SER A 39 -7.61 -4.35 11.39
N PRO A 40 -7.42 -5.69 11.29
CA PRO A 40 -6.48 -6.26 10.33
C PRO A 40 -6.82 -5.86 8.90
N VAL A 41 -5.80 -5.69 8.05
CA VAL A 41 -5.95 -5.31 6.63
C VAL A 41 -5.23 -6.34 5.76
N LEU A 42 -5.90 -6.77 4.69
CA LEU A 42 -5.29 -7.55 3.61
C LEU A 42 -5.01 -6.61 2.43
N LEU A 43 -3.75 -6.51 2.01
CA LEU A 43 -3.35 -5.76 0.82
C LEU A 43 -3.10 -6.72 -0.35
N ALA A 44 -3.78 -6.51 -1.47
CA ALA A 44 -3.58 -7.25 -2.70
C ALA A 44 -3.10 -6.31 -3.82
N LEU A 45 -2.08 -6.74 -4.56
CA LEU A 45 -1.49 -5.99 -5.67
C LEU A 45 -1.83 -6.69 -7.00
N PHE A 46 -2.45 -5.97 -7.92
CA PHE A 46 -2.85 -6.47 -9.23
C PHE A 46 -2.13 -5.70 -10.35
N ARG A 47 -1.68 -6.39 -11.40
CA ARG A 47 -1.08 -5.75 -12.59
C ARG A 47 -2.16 -5.40 -13.62
N GLY A 48 -3.04 -4.48 -13.24
CA GLY A 48 -4.19 -4.04 -14.04
C GLY A 48 -5.53 -4.55 -13.48
N LEU A 49 -6.56 -3.75 -13.71
CA LEU A 49 -7.96 -4.02 -13.36
C LEU A 49 -8.78 -3.85 -14.64
N TYR A 50 -8.60 -4.81 -15.57
CA TYR A 50 -9.24 -4.93 -16.89
C TYR A 50 -8.87 -3.85 -17.94
#